data_AF-A0A9D7RF18-F1
#
_entry.id   AF-A0A9D7RF18-F1
#
_cell.length_a   1.000
_cell.length_b   1.000
_cell.length_c   1.000
_cell.angle_alpha   90.00
_cell.angle_beta   90.00
_cell.angle_gamma   90.00
#
_symmetry.space_group_name_H-M   'P 1'
#
loop_
_entity.id
_entity.type
_entity.pdbx_description
1 polymer ?
#
loop_
_entity_poly.entity_id
_entity_poly.type
_entity_poly.pdbx_seq_one_letter_code
_entity_poly.pdbx_strand_id
1 'polypeptide(L)'
;MSPEALVLAAKEKGVKTLALTDINNVSGAFEFVRACKKHGIKPIVGIEFRNERHELLYIGLAKNWKGFYALNQLLSGSYQNRWLPWRPNWKMSSSFTPKRSSPSSIFMRTNTSASTPKMSGNCLVPN
;
A
#
# COMPACT_ATOMS: atom_id res chain seq x y z
N MET A 1 12.81 2.04 -6.60
CA MET A 1 13.32 2.89 -5.50
C MET A 1 13.36 2.03 -4.25
N SER A 2 14.46 2.02 -3.49
CA SER A 2 14.55 1.18 -2.29
C SER A 2 13.70 1.75 -1.14
N PRO A 3 13.25 0.92 -0.18
CA PRO A 3 12.54 1.39 1.00
C PRO A 3 13.34 2.44 1.79
N GLU A 4 14.67 2.31 1.85
CA GLU A 4 15.55 3.27 2.52
C GLU A 4 15.54 4.64 1.86
N ALA A 5 15.59 4.69 0.53
CA ALA A 5 15.56 5.95 -0.23
C ALA A 5 14.24 6.72 0.01
N LEU A 6 13.11 6.01 0.14
CA LEU A 6 11.83 6.62 0.50
C LEU A 6 11.83 7.24 1.89
N VAL A 7 12.39 6.53 2.87
CA VAL A 7 12.47 7.03 4.25
C VAL A 7 13.37 8.26 4.32
N LEU A 8 14.49 8.28 3.58
CA LEU A 8 15.38 9.43 3.52
C LEU A 8 14.68 10.65 2.90
N ALA A 9 14.01 10.48 1.76
CA ALA A 9 13.24 11.55 1.13
C ALA A 9 12.10 12.07 2.02
N ALA A 10 11.47 11.19 2.81
CA ALA A 10 10.45 11.59 3.77
C ALA A 10 11.06 12.38 4.95
N LYS A 11 12.25 11.98 5.41
CA LYS A 11 13.00 12.69 6.46
C LYS A 11 13.37 14.10 6.03
N GLU A 12 13.90 14.27 4.82
CA GLU A 12 14.25 15.58 4.24
C GLU A 12 13.04 16.52 4.19
N LYS A 13 11.85 15.96 3.99
CA LYS A 13 10.57 16.69 3.98
C LYS A 13 9.96 16.89 5.36
N GLY A 14 10.63 16.49 6.45
CA GLY A 14 10.15 16.63 7.82
C GLY A 14 8.96 15.73 8.18
N VAL A 15 8.72 14.65 7.42
CA VAL A 15 7.60 13.73 7.65
C VAL A 15 7.86 12.88 8.90
N LYS A 16 6.89 12.89 9.83
CA LYS A 16 6.98 12.14 11.09
C LYS A 16 6.41 10.73 11.03
N THR A 17 5.52 10.45 10.08
CA THR A 17 4.85 9.16 9.91
C THR A 17 4.75 8.84 8.42
N LEU A 18 5.18 7.64 8.04
CA LEU A 18 5.21 7.21 6.64
C LEU A 18 4.49 5.88 6.50
N ALA A 19 3.60 5.78 5.50
CA ALA A 19 2.91 4.55 5.16
C ALA A 19 3.51 3.92 3.91
N LEU A 20 3.86 2.64 4.00
CA LEU A 20 4.22 1.81 2.85
C LEU A 20 3.03 0.92 2.47
N THR A 21 2.54 1.07 1.24
CA THR A 21 1.44 0.27 0.70
C THR A 21 1.84 -0.29 -0.66
N ASP A 22 2.37 -1.51 -0.66
CA ASP A 22 2.74 -2.23 -1.88
C ASP A 22 1.51 -2.90 -2.51
N ILE A 23 1.52 -3.03 -3.84
CA ILE A 23 0.44 -3.66 -4.60
C ILE A 23 0.55 -5.16 -4.44
N ASN A 24 -0.46 -5.78 -3.83
CA ASN A 24 -0.54 -7.23 -3.62
C ASN A 24 0.77 -7.85 -3.10
N ASN A 25 1.55 -7.12 -2.29
CA ASN A 25 2.85 -7.55 -1.82
C ASN A 25 3.16 -6.93 -0.45
N VAL A 26 4.01 -7.62 0.32
CA VAL A 26 4.52 -7.17 1.64
C VAL A 26 6.03 -7.39 1.80
N SER A 27 6.74 -7.85 0.77
CA SER A 27 8.16 -8.24 0.88
C SER A 27 9.05 -7.10 1.38
N GLY A 28 8.74 -5.85 0.99
CA GLY A 28 9.48 -4.66 1.42
C GLY A 28 9.13 -4.13 2.82
N ALA A 29 8.13 -4.71 3.49
CA ALA A 29 7.60 -4.16 4.75
C ALA A 29 8.63 -4.17 5.89
N PHE A 30 9.44 -5.22 6.01
CA PHE A 30 10.41 -5.34 7.10
C PHE A 30 11.58 -4.38 6.94
N GLU A 31 12.12 -4.27 5.73
CA GLU A 31 13.19 -3.31 5.40
C GLU A 31 12.72 -1.88 5.63
N PHE A 32 11.50 -1.57 5.21
CA PHE A 32 10.86 -0.28 5.45
C PHE A 32 10.73 0.05 6.94
N VAL A 33 10.20 -0.87 7.74
CA VAL A 33 10.06 -0.67 9.19
C VAL A 33 11.41 -0.45 9.84
N ARG A 34 12.45 -1.19 9.43
CA ARG A 34 13.82 -1.03 9.93
C ARG A 34 14.38 0.35 9.58
N ALA A 35 14.22 0.78 8.33
CA ALA A 35 14.67 2.09 7.87
C ALA A 35 13.95 3.23 8.61
N CYS A 36 12.62 3.16 8.73
CA CYS A 36 11.82 4.13 9.49
C CYS A 36 12.31 4.27 10.94
N LYS A 37 12.51 3.14 11.64
CA LYS A 37 13.04 3.13 13.01
C LYS A 37 14.42 3.80 13.10
N LYS A 38 15.33 3.51 12.17
CA LYS A 38 16.68 4.11 12.12
C LYS A 38 16.63 5.64 11.97
N HIS A 39 15.63 6.15 11.26
CA HIS A 39 15.48 7.58 10.97
C HIS A 39 14.45 8.31 11.85
N GLY A 40 13.91 7.65 12.89
CA GLY A 40 12.96 8.25 13.82
C GLY A 40 11.57 8.54 13.22
N ILE A 41 11.24 7.89 12.10
CA ILE A 41 9.93 8.01 11.45
C ILE A 41 9.03 6.88 11.93
N LYS A 42 7.77 7.17 12.24
CA LYS A 42 6.77 6.15 12.58
C LYS A 42 6.34 5.39 11.31
N PRO A 43 6.59 4.07 11.20
CA PRO A 43 6.14 3.29 10.06
C PRO A 43 4.67 2.91 10.19
N ILE A 44 3.95 2.94 9.07
CA ILE A 44 2.65 2.28 8.88
C ILE A 44 2.82 1.31 7.71
N VAL A 45 2.44 0.05 7.89
CA VAL A 45 2.50 -0.96 6.84
C VAL A 45 1.09 -1.25 6.35
N GLY A 46 0.93 -1.38 5.04
CA GLY A 46 -0.32 -1.77 4.43
C GLY A 46 -0.13 -2.48 3.10
N ILE A 47 -1.26 -2.91 2.54
CA ILE A 47 -1.34 -3.60 1.25
C ILE A 47 -2.40 -2.89 0.41
N GLU A 48 -2.03 -2.55 -0.81
CA GLU A 48 -2.95 -2.09 -1.83
C GLU A 48 -3.50 -3.32 -2.56
N PHE A 49 -4.76 -3.70 -2.28
CA PHE A 49 -5.36 -4.86 -2.91
C PHE A 49 -5.97 -4.48 -4.25
N ARG A 50 -5.53 -5.17 -5.29
CA ARG A 50 -6.01 -5.01 -6.66
C ARG A 50 -6.52 -6.33 -7.23
N ASN A 51 -7.54 -6.24 -8.07
CA ASN A 51 -8.05 -7.41 -8.80
C ASN A 51 -7.16 -7.74 -10.02
N GLU A 52 -7.51 -8.81 -10.74
CA GLU A 52 -6.79 -9.25 -11.96
C GLU A 52 -6.75 -8.21 -13.07
N ARG A 53 -7.71 -7.27 -13.09
CA ARG A 53 -7.76 -6.15 -14.05
C ARG A 53 -6.90 -4.96 -13.58
N HIS A 54 -6.08 -5.14 -12.55
CA HIS A 54 -5.27 -4.10 -11.90
C HIS A 54 -6.09 -2.92 -11.32
N GLU A 55 -7.39 -3.13 -11.09
CA GLU A 55 -8.27 -2.14 -10.50
C GLU A 55 -8.08 -2.10 -8.99
N LEU A 56 -7.92 -0.90 -8.44
CA LEU A 56 -7.85 -0.68 -7.01
C LEU A 56 -9.19 -1.03 -6.35
N LEU A 57 -9.20 -2.07 -5.54
CA LEU A 57 -10.32 -2.37 -4.66
C LEU A 57 -10.21 -1.55 -3.36
N TYR A 58 -8.98 -1.39 -2.87
CA TYR A 58 -8.70 -1.31 -1.45
C TYR A 58 -7.31 -0.79 -1.10
N ILE A 59 -7.20 -0.12 0.06
CA ILE A 59 -5.94 -0.04 0.81
C ILE A 59 -6.17 -0.53 2.25
N GLY A 60 -5.56 -1.65 2.62
CA GLY A 60 -5.57 -2.15 3.99
C GLY A 60 -4.36 -1.63 4.76
N LEU A 61 -4.59 -0.88 5.85
CA LEU A 61 -3.52 -0.41 6.74
C LEU A 61 -3.52 -1.22 8.04
N ALA A 62 -2.36 -1.80 8.39
CA ALA A 62 -2.18 -2.53 9.63
C ALA A 62 -1.95 -1.57 10.80
N LYS A 63 -2.85 -1.60 11.80
CA LYS A 63 -2.66 -0.84 13.05
C LYS A 63 -1.66 -1.51 14.00
N ASN A 64 -1.53 -2.83 13.91
CA ASN A 64 -0.69 -3.66 14.76
C ASN A 64 -0.32 -4.97 14.02
N TRP A 65 0.48 -5.81 14.68
CA TRP A 65 0.91 -7.09 14.12
C TRP A 65 -0.24 -8.04 13.77
N LYS A 66 -1.31 -8.07 14.58
CA LYS A 66 -2.51 -8.88 14.30
C LYS A 66 -3.20 -8.41 13.01
N GLY A 67 -3.30 -7.09 12.82
CA GLY A 67 -3.82 -6.50 11.59
C GLY A 67 -2.94 -6.85 10.38
N PHE A 68 -1.62 -6.76 10.51
CA PHE A 68 -0.69 -7.14 9.45
C PHE A 68 -0.81 -8.63 9.08
N TYR A 69 -0.90 -9.51 10.08
CA TYR A 69 -1.14 -10.93 9.88
C TYR A 69 -2.46 -11.18 9.14
N ALA A 70 -3.55 -10.52 9.53
CA ALA A 70 -4.85 -10.64 8.86
C ALA A 70 -4.79 -10.18 7.39
N LEU A 71 -4.09 -9.08 7.10
CA LEU A 71 -3.89 -8.61 5.72
C LEU A 71 -3.11 -9.62 4.88
N ASN A 72 -2.08 -10.26 5.45
CA ASN A 72 -1.31 -11.30 4.77
C ASN A 72 -2.16 -12.55 4.50
N GLN A 73 -2.95 -13.00 5.48
CA GLN A 73 -3.85 -14.14 5.30
C GLN A 73 -4.85 -13.89 4.16
N LEU A 74 -5.40 -12.67 4.08
CA LEU A 74 -6.30 -12.26 2.99
C LEU A 74 -5.60 -12.27 1.64
N LEU A 75 -4.38 -11.73 1.57
CA LEU A 75 -3.58 -11.71 0.35
C LEU A 75 -3.24 -13.13 -0.10
N SER A 76 -2.76 -14.00 0.79
CA SER A 76 -2.45 -15.40 0.51
C SER A 76 -3.69 -16.16 0.03
N GLY A 77 -4.84 -15.96 0.66
CA GLY A 77 -6.10 -16.56 0.22
C GLY A 77 -6.55 -16.09 -1.18
N SER A 78 -6.23 -14.85 -1.55
CA SER A 78 -6.56 -14.31 -2.87
C SER A 78 -5.77 -14.97 -4.01
N TYR A 79 -4.51 -15.37 -3.75
CA TYR A 79 -3.72 -16.13 -4.72
C TYR A 79 -4.30 -17.52 -4.98
N GLN A 80 -4.89 -18.14 -3.96
CA GLN A 80 -5.45 -19.49 -4.06
C GLN A 80 -6.82 -19.48 -4.74
N ASN A 81 -7.69 -18.55 -4.36
CA ASN A 81 -9.10 -18.54 -4.77
C ASN A 81 -9.43 -17.52 -5.86
N ARG A 82 -8.45 -16.73 -6.35
CA ARG A 82 -8.62 -15.62 -7.31
C ARG A 82 -9.76 -14.66 -6.96
N TRP A 83 -10.01 -14.49 -5.68
CA TRP A 83 -11.16 -13.75 -5.20
C TRP A 83 -10.78 -12.82 -4.05
N LEU A 84 -11.10 -11.54 -4.23
CA LEU A 84 -11.03 -10.51 -3.21
C LEU A 84 -12.43 -9.90 -3.08
N PRO A 85 -13.04 -9.90 -1.89
CA PRO A 85 -14.35 -9.30 -1.70
C PRO A 85 -14.23 -7.78 -1.87
N TRP A 86 -15.18 -7.13 -2.55
CA TRP A 86 -15.21 -5.66 -2.71
C TRP A 86 -15.10 -4.91 -1.36
N ARG A 87 -15.63 -5.53 -0.29
CA ARG A 87 -15.37 -5.17 1.11
C ARG A 87 -15.25 -6.44 1.96
N PRO A 88 -14.13 -6.67 2.65
CA PRO A 88 -14.04 -7.76 3.60
C PRO A 88 -14.92 -7.47 4.82
N ASN A 89 -15.72 -8.44 5.25
CA ASN A 89 -16.42 -8.41 6.53
C ASN A 89 -15.39 -8.65 7.65
N TRP A 90 -14.86 -7.59 8.25
CA TRP A 90 -13.92 -7.73 9.37
C TRP A 90 -14.26 -6.74 10.51
N LYS A 91 -14.39 -7.28 11.73
CA LYS A 91 -14.38 -6.52 12.98
C LYS A 91 -13.00 -6.67 13.64
N MET A 92 -12.44 -5.55 14.11
CA MET A 92 -11.22 -5.36 14.93
C MET A 92 -9.89 -5.08 14.22
N SER A 93 -9.49 -3.80 14.22
CA SER A 93 -8.09 -3.32 14.20
C SER A 93 -7.41 -2.90 12.89
N SER A 94 -8.11 -2.84 11.75
CA SER A 94 -7.55 -2.32 10.49
C SER A 94 -8.36 -1.12 10.00
N SER A 95 -7.70 -0.02 9.63
CA SER A 95 -8.39 1.11 9.00
C SER A 95 -8.34 0.93 7.49
N PHE A 96 -9.51 0.94 6.87
CA PHE A 96 -9.66 0.81 5.43
C PHE A 96 -10.10 2.15 4.84
N THR A 97 -9.28 2.74 3.98
CA THR A 97 -9.67 3.94 3.25
C THR A 97 -10.17 3.55 1.86
N PRO A 98 -11.50 3.57 1.60
CA PRO A 98 -11.99 3.57 0.23
C PRO A 98 -11.50 4.83 -0.51
N LYS A 99 -11.59 4.83 -1.85
CA LYS A 99 -11.05 5.79 -2.85
C LYS A 99 -11.47 7.28 -2.70
N ARG A 100 -11.55 7.85 -1.50
CA ARG A 100 -11.74 9.27 -1.21
C ARG A 100 -10.67 9.72 -0.24
N SER A 101 -9.55 10.24 -0.76
CA SER A 101 -8.44 10.73 0.04
C SER A 101 -8.73 12.14 0.59
N SER A 102 -8.68 12.27 1.92
CA SER A 102 -8.43 13.54 2.62
C SER A 102 -6.91 13.87 2.59
N PRO A 103 -6.50 15.14 2.78
CA PRO A 103 -5.17 15.62 2.36
C PRO A 103 -3.99 15.35 3.33
N SER A 104 -4.24 14.76 4.51
CA SER A 104 -3.31 14.87 5.65
C SER A 104 -2.22 13.80 5.73
N SER A 105 -2.27 12.76 4.88
CA SER A 105 -1.36 11.62 4.93
C SER A 105 -0.70 11.40 3.57
N ILE A 106 0.61 11.64 3.50
CA ILE A 106 1.43 11.35 2.31
C ILE A 106 1.58 9.82 2.18
N PHE A 107 0.94 9.26 1.17
CA PHE A 107 1.12 7.87 0.74
C PHE A 107 2.27 7.82 -0.28
N MET A 108 3.35 7.11 0.03
CA MET A 108 4.43 6.88 -0.94
C MET A 108 4.43 5.41 -1.37
N ARG A 109 4.42 5.20 -2.69
CA ARG A 109 4.46 3.88 -3.33
C ARG A 109 5.90 3.54 -3.72
N THR A 110 6.40 2.36 -3.34
CA THR A 110 7.53 1.75 -4.06
C THR A 110 6.98 1.09 -5.33
N ASN A 111 7.27 1.66 -6.49
CA ASN A 111 7.01 0.98 -7.75
C ASN A 111 8.11 -0.08 -7.96
N THR A 112 7.81 -1.34 -7.63
CA THR A 112 8.68 -2.48 -8.00
C THR A 112 7.93 -3.34 -9.01
N SER A 113 7.73 -2.79 -10.19
CA SER A 113 7.60 -3.56 -11.44
C SER A 113 8.26 -2.77 -12.55
N ALA A 114 9.45 -3.21 -12.95
CA ALA A 114 10.12 -2.77 -14.16
C ALA A 114 9.30 -3.24 -15.37
N SER A 115 8.63 -2.32 -16.06
CA SER A 115 8.28 -2.43 -17.48
C SER A 115 7.91 -1.05 -18.02
N THR A 116 8.79 -0.54 -18.87
CA THR A 116 8.76 0.58 -19.84
C THR A 116 7.50 1.46 -20.03
N PRO A 117 7.69 2.76 -20.35
CA PRO A 117 6.58 3.68 -20.63
C PRO A 117 6.07 3.46 -22.07
N LYS A 118 4.76 3.28 -22.23
CA LYS A 118 4.10 3.54 -23.52
C LYS A 118 3.32 4.85 -23.43
N MET A 119 3.76 5.83 -24.20
CA MET A 119 2.97 6.98 -24.61
C MET A 119 1.94 6.55 -25.67
N SER A 120 0.67 6.86 -25.44
CA SER A 120 -0.39 7.15 -26.43
C SER A 120 -1.68 7.29 -25.62
N GLY A 121 -2.42 8.40 -25.62
CA GLY A 121 -3.13 8.94 -26.77
C GLY A 121 -4.64 8.88 -26.43
N ASN A 122 -5.31 10.02 -26.56
CA ASN A 122 -6.72 10.32 -26.23
C ASN A 122 -7.75 9.19 -26.33
N CYS A 123 -8.68 9.17 -25.36
CA CYS A 123 -10.07 8.78 -25.56
C CYS A 123 -10.98 9.66 -24.68
N LEU A 124 -11.50 10.75 -25.27
CA LEU A 124 -12.81 11.34 -24.93
C LEU A 124 -13.87 10.36 -25.47
N VAL A 125 -14.97 9.99 -24.81
CA VAL A 125 -16.24 10.65 -24.39
C VAL A 125 -17.09 9.53 -23.71
N PRO A 126 -18.23 9.73 -22.96
CA PRO A 126 -19.34 10.64 -23.32
C PRO A 126 -20.16 11.32 -22.19
N ASN A 127 -20.75 12.47 -22.54
CA ASN A 127 -22.17 12.60 -22.87
C ASN A 127 -22.32 13.52 -24.09
#